data_AF-A0A973SY01-F1
#
_entry.id   AF-A0A973SY01-F1
#
_cell.length_a   1.000
_cell.length_b   1.000
_cell.length_c   1.000
_cell.angle_alpha   90.00
_cell.angle_beta   90.00
_cell.angle_gamma   90.00
#
_symmetry.space_group_name_H-M   'P 1'
#
loop_
_entity.id
_entity.type
_entity.pdbx_description
1 polymer ?
#
loop_
_entity_poly.entity_id
_entity_poly.type
_entity_poly.pdbx_seq_one_letter_code
_entity_poly.pdbx_strand_id
1 'polypeptide(L)'
;MNTELPPVAPEVVAAAVEQLTSRLRKKLDATIETYTALPVTVEDGVRRVRCGEDAEVTLMTGPSGAVTDDDQARCSCLLAPRCLHRAAVLGAAPVADPDL
;
A
#
# COMPACT_ATOMS: atom_id res chain seq x y z
N MET A 1 -4.92 -0.45 -11.01
CA MET A 1 -5.57 -0.19 -9.72
C MET A 1 -6.33 -1.43 -9.28
N ASN A 2 -6.21 -1.81 -8.02
CA ASN A 2 -6.96 -2.88 -7.38
C ASN A 2 -8.10 -2.26 -6.56
N THR A 3 -9.33 -2.38 -7.05
CA THR A 3 -10.52 -1.78 -6.43
C THR A 3 -10.93 -2.45 -5.11
N GLU A 4 -10.32 -3.59 -4.77
CA GLU A 4 -10.49 -4.23 -3.46
C GLU A 4 -9.57 -3.63 -2.39
N LEU A 5 -8.72 -2.67 -2.73
CA LEU A 5 -7.98 -1.87 -1.76
C LEU A 5 -8.82 -0.65 -1.35
N PRO A 6 -8.61 -0.12 -0.13
CA PRO A 6 -9.26 1.12 0.26
C PRO A 6 -8.65 2.29 -0.53
N PRO A 7 -9.37 3.39 -0.76
CA PRO A 7 -8.77 4.58 -1.31
C PRO A 7 -7.61 5.08 -0.44
N VAL A 8 -6.54 5.58 -1.07
CA VAL A 8 -5.34 6.07 -0.40
C VAL A 8 -5.11 7.53 -0.76
N ALA A 9 -4.84 8.36 0.24
CA ALA A 9 -4.47 9.75 0.05
C ALA A 9 -3.16 9.86 -0.77
N PRO A 10 -3.09 10.72 -1.80
CA PRO A 10 -1.90 10.89 -2.63
C PRO A 10 -0.60 11.11 -1.82
N GLU A 11 -0.70 11.84 -0.71
CA GLU A 11 0.40 12.22 0.18
C GLU A 11 1.02 10.99 0.84
N VAL A 12 0.22 10.00 1.22
CA VAL A 12 0.69 8.73 1.81
C VAL A 12 1.47 7.91 0.79
N VAL A 13 1.00 7.89 -0.46
CA VAL A 13 1.73 7.24 -1.55
C VAL A 13 3.07 7.94 -1.78
N ALA A 14 3.06 9.27 -1.88
CA ALA A 14 4.27 10.07 -2.08
C ALA A 14 5.29 9.84 -0.96
N ALA A 15 4.87 9.92 0.31
CA ALA A 15 5.72 9.69 1.47
C ALA A 15 6.35 8.28 1.47
N ALA A 16 5.58 7.24 1.09
CA ALA A 16 6.11 5.88 0.98
C ALA A 16 7.16 5.75 -0.13
N VAL A 17 6.95 6.41 -1.28
CA VAL A 17 7.90 6.41 -2.42
C VAL A 17 9.17 7.19 -2.12
N GLU A 18 9.06 8.31 -1.38
CA GLU A 18 10.18 9.15 -0.96
C GLU A 18 11.18 8.39 -0.08
N GLN A 19 10.68 7.46 0.74
CA GLN A 19 11.50 6.63 1.63
C GLN A 19 12.24 5.49 0.91
N LEU A 20 11.93 5.21 -0.36
CA LEU A 20 12.59 4.16 -1.13
C LEU A 20 14.00 4.57 -1.58
N THR A 21 14.92 3.63 -1.50
CA THR A 21 16.21 3.76 -2.19
C THR A 21 16.01 3.81 -3.71
N SER A 22 16.98 4.39 -4.44
CA SER A 22 16.95 4.46 -5.90
C SER A 22 16.76 3.09 -6.57
N ARG A 23 17.34 2.03 -5.98
CA ARG A 23 17.19 0.65 -6.46
C ARG A 23 15.76 0.14 -6.33
N LEU A 24 15.08 0.41 -5.21
CA LEU A 24 13.70 -0.01 -5.00
C LEU A 24 12.73 0.83 -5.83
N ARG A 25 12.95 2.14 -5.92
CA ARG A 25 12.11 3.03 -6.73
C ARG A 25 12.06 2.61 -8.20
N LYS A 26 13.19 2.15 -8.77
CA LYS A 26 13.24 1.60 -10.13
C LYS A 26 12.36 0.37 -10.37
N LYS A 27 11.98 -0.36 -9.32
CA LYS A 27 11.14 -1.57 -9.41
C LYS A 27 9.67 -1.29 -9.11
N LEU A 28 9.34 -0.07 -8.69
CA LEU A 28 8.04 0.25 -8.13
C LEU A 28 6.90 -0.02 -9.11
N ASP A 29 6.97 0.55 -10.31
CA ASP A 29 5.88 0.47 -11.30
C ASP A 29 5.55 -0.97 -11.69
N ALA A 30 6.57 -1.78 -11.99
CA ALA A 30 6.38 -3.20 -12.30
C ALA A 30 5.77 -3.99 -11.10
N THR A 31 6.09 -3.58 -9.87
CA THR A 31 5.53 -4.21 -8.67
C THR A 31 4.08 -3.78 -8.44
N ILE A 32 3.74 -2.51 -8.70
CA ILE A 32 2.35 -2.00 -8.66
C ILE A 32 1.48 -2.76 -9.66
N GLU A 33 1.97 -2.96 -10.88
CA GLU A 33 1.27 -3.75 -11.90
C GLU A 33 1.01 -5.19 -11.42
N THR A 34 2.02 -5.81 -10.80
CA THR A 34 1.89 -7.15 -10.24
C THR A 34 0.83 -7.19 -9.11
N TYR A 35 0.87 -6.22 -8.19
CA TYR A 35 0.00 -6.21 -7.02
C TYR A 35 -1.42 -5.76 -7.32
N THR A 36 -1.64 -5.09 -8.45
CA THR A 36 -2.97 -4.79 -8.97
C THR A 36 -3.82 -6.06 -9.16
N ALA A 37 -3.19 -7.19 -9.48
CA ALA A 37 -3.88 -8.46 -9.73
C ALA A 37 -3.93 -9.40 -8.50
N LEU A 38 -3.32 -9.03 -7.38
CA LEU A 38 -3.31 -9.88 -6.19
C LEU A 38 -4.63 -9.81 -5.43
N PRO A 39 -5.10 -10.92 -4.87
CA PRO A 39 -6.31 -10.93 -4.05
C PRO A 39 -6.10 -10.12 -2.77
N VAL A 40 -7.15 -9.42 -2.34
CA VAL A 40 -7.19 -8.74 -1.04
C VAL A 40 -8.06 -9.52 -0.08
N THR A 41 -7.52 -9.89 1.08
CA THR A 41 -8.33 -10.47 2.16
C THR A 41 -8.77 -9.38 3.13
N VAL A 42 -9.95 -9.55 3.73
CA VAL A 42 -10.51 -8.62 4.71
C VAL A 42 -10.78 -9.37 6.00
N GLU A 43 -10.12 -8.95 7.08
CA GLU A 43 -10.29 -9.51 8.42
C GLU A 43 -10.41 -8.36 9.42
N ASP A 44 -11.50 -8.33 10.21
CA ASP A 44 -11.75 -7.31 11.23
C ASP A 44 -11.62 -5.86 10.71
N GLY A 45 -12.03 -5.61 9.46
CA GLY A 45 -11.93 -4.30 8.81
C GLY A 45 -10.52 -3.93 8.32
N VAL A 46 -9.54 -4.81 8.48
CA VAL A 46 -8.18 -4.68 7.97
C VAL A 46 -8.07 -5.39 6.63
N ARG A 47 -7.59 -4.68 5.61
CA ARG A 47 -7.32 -5.26 4.28
C ARG A 47 -5.89 -5.77 4.23
N ARG A 48 -5.67 -6.98 3.70
CA ARG A 48 -4.35 -7.60 3.63
C ARG A 48 -4.01 -8.07 2.22
N VAL A 49 -2.75 -7.89 1.84
CA VAL A 49 -2.19 -8.33 0.55
C VAL A 49 -0.93 -9.13 0.81
N ARG A 50 -0.89 -10.38 0.35
CA ARG A 50 0.32 -11.20 0.40
C ARG A 50 1.27 -10.85 -0.73
N CYS A 51 2.42 -10.31 -0.35
CA CYS A 51 3.48 -9.82 -1.22
C CYS A 51 4.58 -10.90 -1.37
N GLY A 52 4.23 -12.05 -1.95
CA GLY A 52 5.09 -13.22 -1.99
C GLY A 52 4.97 -14.08 -0.72
N GLU A 53 6.03 -14.83 -0.39
CA GLU A 53 6.00 -15.80 0.73
C GLU A 53 6.24 -15.16 2.10
N ASP A 54 7.10 -14.13 2.16
CA ASP A 54 7.61 -13.59 3.44
C ASP A 54 7.06 -12.21 3.82
N ALA A 55 6.14 -11.65 3.04
CA ALA A 55 5.65 -10.30 3.27
C ALA A 55 4.13 -10.22 3.11
N GLU A 56 3.50 -9.52 4.05
CA GLU A 56 2.09 -9.16 3.99
C GLU A 56 1.98 -7.66 4.28
N VAL A 57 1.23 -6.95 3.45
CA VAL A 57 0.87 -5.54 3.68
C VAL A 57 -0.52 -5.51 4.28
N THR A 58 -0.66 -4.81 5.40
CA THR A 58 -1.94 -4.56 6.05
C THR A 58 -2.30 -3.09 5.96
N LEU A 59 -3.55 -2.82 5.58
CA LEU A 59 -4.12 -1.49 5.47
C LEU A 59 -5.31 -1.38 6.43
N MET A 60 -5.24 -0.38 7.30
CA MET A 60 -6.33 0.03 8.17
C MET A 60 -6.89 1.35 7.65
N THR A 61 -8.19 1.57 7.79
CA THR A 61 -8.83 2.82 7.36
C THR A 61 -9.38 3.57 8.56
N GLY A 62 -9.37 4.90 8.45
CA GLY A 62 -9.99 5.77 9.44
C GLY A 62 -11.49 5.90 9.21
N PRO A 63 -12.17 6.81 9.92
CA PRO A 63 -13.60 7.08 9.74
C PRO A 63 -14.00 7.47 8.31
N SER A 64 -13.07 8.04 7.53
CA SER A 64 -13.26 8.39 6.12
C SER A 64 -13.33 7.17 5.19
N GLY A 65 -12.97 5.97 5.67
CA GLY A 65 -12.85 4.76 4.85
C GLY A 65 -11.63 4.75 3.93
N ALA A 66 -10.74 5.74 4.06
CA ALA A 66 -9.49 5.85 3.31
C ALA A 66 -8.26 5.66 4.22
N VAL A 67 -7.12 5.38 3.58
CA VAL A 67 -5.79 5.47 4.20
C VAL A 67 -5.29 6.89 4.01
N THR A 68 -5.21 7.64 5.08
CA THR A 68 -4.83 9.07 5.11
C THR A 68 -3.58 9.34 5.94
N ASP A 69 -3.10 8.36 6.71
CA ASP A 69 -1.88 8.43 7.51
C ASP A 69 -0.90 7.29 7.15
N ASP A 70 0.38 7.51 7.43
CA ASP A 70 1.44 6.54 7.21
C ASP A 70 1.29 5.30 8.11
N ASP A 71 0.79 5.46 9.34
CA ASP A 71 0.69 4.40 10.35
C ASP A 71 -0.39 3.34 10.06
N GLN A 72 -1.31 3.69 9.17
CA GLN A 72 -2.40 2.88 8.66
C GLN A 72 -1.95 1.84 7.64
N ALA A 73 -0.74 1.98 7.09
CA ALA A 73 -0.17 1.06 6.12
C ALA A 73 1.09 0.39 6.66
N ARG A 74 1.02 -0.90 6.98
CA ARG A 74 2.14 -1.66 7.57
C ARG A 74 2.52 -2.82 6.68
N CYS A 75 3.80 -3.18 6.68
CA CYS A 75 4.28 -4.38 6.01
C CYS A 75 5.07 -5.22 7.00
N SER A 76 4.91 -6.55 6.96
CA SER A 76 5.63 -7.48 7.82
C SER A 76 7.08 -7.74 7.40
N CYS A 77 7.51 -7.28 6.22
CA CYS A 77 8.85 -7.56 5.72
C CYS A 77 9.93 -6.83 6.53
N LEU A 78 11.15 -7.37 6.52
CA LEU A 78 12.30 -6.85 7.27
C LEU A 78 12.73 -5.42 6.89
N LEU A 79 12.29 -4.90 5.75
CA LEU A 79 12.60 -3.55 5.28
C LEU A 79 11.55 -2.51 5.70
N ALA A 80 10.49 -2.90 6.40
CA ALA A 80 9.44 -1.99 6.84
C ALA A 80 10.00 -0.87 7.76
N PRO A 81 9.46 0.35 7.71
CA PRO A 81 8.38 0.81 6.82
C PRO A 81 8.86 1.20 5.41
N ARG A 82 10.17 1.18 5.16
CA ARG A 82 10.84 1.65 3.93
C ARG A 82 10.99 0.55 2.89
N CYS A 83 9.90 -0.15 2.59
CA CYS A 83 9.91 -1.31 1.72
C CYS A 83 9.16 -1.08 0.41
N LEU A 84 9.58 -1.80 -0.64
CA LEU A 84 8.92 -1.82 -1.94
C LEU A 84 7.47 -2.30 -1.83
N HIS A 85 7.20 -3.28 -0.97
CA HIS A 85 5.88 -3.89 -0.84
C HIS A 85 4.80 -2.89 -0.41
N ARG A 86 5.07 -2.14 0.67
CA ARG A 86 4.16 -1.11 1.18
C ARG A 86 3.88 -0.05 0.11
N ALA A 87 4.93 0.51 -0.51
CA ALA A 87 4.79 1.52 -1.55
C ALA A 87 4.02 0.99 -2.77
N ALA A 88 4.27 -0.25 -3.19
CA ALA A 88 3.60 -0.85 -4.33
C ALA A 88 2.12 -1.17 -4.07
N VAL A 89 1.77 -1.64 -2.86
CA VAL A 89 0.36 -1.84 -2.48
C VAL A 89 -0.38 -0.51 -2.40
N LEU A 90 0.22 0.52 -1.81
CA LEU A 90 -0.36 1.87 -1.77
C LEU A 90 -0.56 2.43 -3.18
N GLY A 91 0.43 2.28 -4.08
CA GLY A 91 0.33 2.71 -5.47
C GLY A 91 -0.63 1.86 -6.33
N ALA A 92 -0.99 0.66 -5.89
CA ALA A 92 -1.98 -0.18 -6.56
C ALA A 92 -3.42 0.19 -6.14
N ALA A 93 -3.61 0.92 -5.05
CA ALA A 93 -4.93 1.27 -4.53
C ALA A 93 -5.63 2.37 -5.36
N PRO A 94 -6.97 2.52 -5.24
CA PRO A 94 -7.65 3.71 -5.73
C PRO A 94 -7.13 4.96 -5.03
N VAL A 95 -7.14 6.09 -5.73
CA VAL A 95 -6.78 7.38 -5.14
C VAL A 95 -7.97 7.93 -4.36
N ALA A 96 -7.75 8.36 -3.12
CA ALA A 96 -8.75 9.03 -2.31
C ALA A 96 -9.06 10.43 -2.87
N ASP A 97 -10.30 10.88 -2.70
CA ASP A 97 -10.67 12.27 -3.00
C ASP A 97 -9.90 13.22 -2.06
N PRO A 98 -9.23 14.27 -2.57
CA PRO A 98 -8.52 15.24 -1.74
C PRO A 98 -9.42 16.00 -0.75
N ASP A 99 -10.75 15.96 -0.93
CA ASP A 99 -11.73 16.63 -0.05
C ASP A 99 -12.25 15.74 1.12
N LEU A 100 -11.66 14.55 1.34
CA LEU A 100 -12.02 13.61 2.43
C LEU A 100 -11.54 14.02 3.83
#